data_AF-G1PH23-F1
#
_entry.id   AF-G1PH23-F1
#
_cell.length_a   1.000
_cell.length_b   1.000
_cell.length_c   1.000
_cell.angle_alpha   90.00
_cell.angle_beta   90.00
_cell.angle_gamma   90.00
#
_symmetry.space_group_name_H-M   'P 1'
#
loop_
_entity.id
_entity.type
_entity.pdbx_description
1 polymer ?
#
loop_
_entity_poly.entity_id
_entity_poly.type
_entity_poly.pdbx_seq_one_letter_code
_entity_poly.pdbx_strand_id
1 'polypeptide(L)'
;SDQKELVPTKLPPIISKDGNYSVHQNSHTKYHKAVRKVLLKTFPNQVFRVPLTDAQNFSFWRSNEPGVRPEDTMPWIRSPRHCLIKSPMTRFMEHSILNDRLFSLY
;
A
#
# COMPACT_ATOMS: atom_id res chain seq x y z
N SER A 1 -41.19 37.28 -23.52
CA SER A 1 -39.85 37.34 -22.91
C SER A 1 -39.59 36.06 -22.15
N ASP A 2 -39.05 35.04 -22.83
CA ASP A 2 -38.71 33.75 -22.21
C ASP A 2 -37.25 33.77 -21.77
N GLN A 3 -37.04 33.94 -20.47
CA GLN A 3 -35.71 33.79 -19.85
C GLN A 3 -35.47 32.30 -19.60
N LYS A 4 -34.76 31.65 -20.54
CA LYS A 4 -34.30 30.27 -20.40
C LYS A 4 -33.13 30.28 -19.39
N GLU A 5 -33.39 29.81 -18.18
CA GLU A 5 -32.38 29.66 -17.11
C GLU A 5 -31.17 28.89 -17.65
N LEU A 6 -30.01 29.55 -17.62
CA LEU A 6 -28.72 28.98 -17.97
C LEU A 6 -28.36 27.94 -16.92
N VAL A 7 -28.57 26.66 -17.25
CA VAL A 7 -28.03 25.52 -16.49
C VAL A 7 -26.54 25.78 -16.29
N PRO A 8 -26.03 25.87 -15.06
CA PRO A 8 -24.62 26.14 -14.85
C PRO A 8 -23.83 24.97 -15.43
N THR A 9 -23.00 25.24 -16.44
CA THR A 9 -21.98 24.32 -16.98
C THR A 9 -20.85 24.12 -15.97
N LYS A 10 -21.19 23.86 -14.71
CA LYS A 10 -20.23 23.64 -13.65
C LYS A 10 -19.79 22.19 -13.76
N LEU A 11 -18.54 22.00 -14.17
CA LEU A 11 -17.90 20.69 -14.15
C LEU A 11 -18.09 20.05 -12.77
N PRO A 12 -18.28 18.72 -12.69
CA PRO A 12 -18.40 18.05 -11.42
C PRO A 12 -17.19 18.43 -10.55
N PRO A 13 -17.41 18.78 -9.28
CA PRO A 13 -16.30 19.10 -8.39
C PRO A 13 -15.33 17.92 -8.40
N ILE A 14 -14.04 18.21 -8.57
CA ILE A 14 -12.97 17.21 -8.51
C ILE A 14 -12.82 16.83 -7.04
N ILE A 15 -13.70 15.96 -6.55
CA ILE A 15 -13.62 15.43 -5.18
C ILE A 15 -12.67 14.24 -5.23
N SER A 16 -11.41 14.45 -4.85
CA SER A 16 -10.46 13.36 -4.67
C SER A 16 -10.77 12.64 -3.34
N LYS A 17 -11.84 11.84 -3.30
CA LYS A 17 -12.23 11.15 -2.06
C LYS A 17 -11.14 10.21 -1.52
N ASP A 18 -10.23 9.74 -2.37
CA ASP A 18 -9.21 8.73 -2.00
C ASP A 18 -7.77 9.09 -2.34
N GLY A 19 -7.48 10.36 -2.66
CA GLY A 19 -6.15 10.81 -3.06
C GLY A 19 -5.38 11.56 -1.97
N ASN A 20 -4.05 11.57 -2.08
CA ASN A 20 -3.14 12.41 -1.27
C ASN A 20 -3.37 13.93 -1.45
N TYR A 21 -4.22 14.34 -2.39
CA TYR A 21 -4.48 15.74 -2.73
C TYR A 21 -4.97 16.56 -1.53
N SER A 22 -5.76 15.99 -0.62
CA SER A 22 -6.21 16.69 0.59
C SER A 22 -5.05 17.15 1.49
N VAL A 23 -3.92 16.44 1.46
CA VAL A 23 -2.75 16.70 2.31
C VAL A 23 -1.92 17.88 1.80
N HIS A 24 -1.71 17.96 0.48
CA HIS A 24 -0.78 18.95 -0.11
C HIS A 24 -1.45 19.98 -1.04
N GLN A 25 -2.66 19.74 -1.52
CA GLN A 25 -3.43 20.65 -2.39
C GLN A 25 -2.62 21.13 -3.62
N ASN A 26 -1.87 20.23 -4.27
CA ASN A 26 -0.93 20.52 -5.35
C ASN A 26 0.17 21.57 -5.05
N SER A 27 0.39 21.93 -3.79
CA SER A 27 1.54 22.75 -3.41
C SER A 27 2.80 21.90 -3.27
N HIS A 28 3.84 22.25 -4.03
CA HIS A 28 5.14 21.57 -4.01
C HIS A 28 5.78 21.56 -2.61
N THR A 29 5.75 22.70 -1.90
CA THR A 29 6.33 22.82 -0.57
C THR A 29 5.58 21.99 0.47
N LYS A 30 4.24 21.97 0.41
CA LYS A 30 3.41 21.12 1.29
C LYS A 30 3.64 19.64 1.01
N TYR A 31 3.78 19.26 -0.26
CA TYR A 31 4.07 17.88 -0.66
C TYR A 31 5.39 17.40 -0.06
N HIS A 32 6.49 18.13 -0.23
CA HIS A 32 7.79 17.76 0.36
C HIS A 32 7.79 17.72 1.89
N LYS A 33 6.95 18.55 2.55
CA LYS A 33 6.74 18.45 4.00
C LYS A 33 5.99 17.17 4.37
N ALA A 34 4.96 16.79 3.61
CA ALA A 34 4.19 15.57 3.83
C ALA A 34 5.01 14.29 3.59
N VAL A 35 5.84 14.27 2.54
CA VAL A 35 6.78 13.16 2.26
C VAL A 35 7.74 12.95 3.42
N ARG A 36 8.38 14.02 3.91
CA ARG A 36 9.30 13.94 5.05
C ARG A 36 8.64 13.44 6.34
N LYS A 37 7.34 13.70 6.50
CA LYS A 37 6.55 13.27 7.65
C LYS A 37 5.83 11.93 7.45
N VAL A 38 6.00 11.28 6.29
CA VAL A 38 5.32 10.02 5.94
C VAL A 38 3.79 10.12 6.09
N LEU A 39 3.22 11.27 5.69
CA LEU A 39 1.77 11.54 5.83
C LEU A 39 0.94 11.16 4.58
N LEU A 40 1.59 10.65 3.54
CA LEU A 40 0.93 10.27 2.30
C LEU A 40 0.36 8.85 2.43
N LYS A 41 -0.93 8.68 2.10
CA LYS A 41 -1.65 7.39 2.06
C LYS A 41 -1.10 6.49 0.95
N THR A 42 -0.69 7.11 -0.15
CA THR A 42 -0.23 6.42 -1.37
C THR A 42 1.22 6.78 -1.68
N PHE A 43 1.96 5.84 -2.26
CA PHE A 43 3.35 6.06 -2.69
C PHE A 43 3.44 7.21 -3.70
N PRO A 44 4.59 7.92 -3.74
CA PRO A 44 4.80 9.01 -4.68
C PRO A 44 4.54 8.53 -6.12
N ASN A 45 3.73 9.29 -6.86
CA ASN A 45 3.38 9.09 -8.27
C ASN A 45 2.41 7.94 -8.62
N GLN A 46 1.73 7.33 -7.65
CA GLN A 46 0.63 6.38 -7.92
C GLN A 46 -0.70 7.06 -8.34
N VAL A 47 -0.61 8.29 -8.86
CA VAL A 47 -1.75 9.07 -9.37
C VAL A 47 -2.13 8.63 -10.80
N PHE A 48 -1.17 8.05 -11.52
CA PHE A 48 -1.35 7.65 -12.90
C PHE A 48 -1.94 6.24 -13.01
N ARG A 49 -2.79 6.06 -14.02
CA ARG A 49 -3.42 4.77 -14.34
C ARG A 49 -2.45 3.73 -14.92
N VAL A 50 -1.19 4.11 -15.19
CA VAL A 50 -0.17 3.28 -15.85
C VAL A 50 1.17 3.60 -15.18
N PRO A 51 2.08 2.61 -14.97
CA PRO A 51 3.40 2.88 -14.42
C PRO A 51 4.21 3.73 -15.41
N LEU A 52 4.72 4.86 -14.94
CA LEU A 52 5.56 5.77 -15.73
C LEU A 52 7.05 5.43 -15.60
N THR A 53 7.44 4.78 -14.51
CA THR A 53 8.82 4.33 -14.27
C THR A 53 8.87 2.83 -14.07
N ASP A 54 10.01 2.22 -14.39
CA ASP A 54 10.20 0.77 -14.23
C ASP A 54 10.08 0.32 -12.77
N ALA A 55 10.52 1.16 -11.83
CA ALA A 55 10.33 0.93 -10.40
C ALA A 55 8.84 0.87 -9.99
N GLN A 56 7.94 1.53 -10.72
CA GLN A 56 6.49 1.43 -10.50
C GLN A 56 5.88 0.14 -11.07
N ASN A 57 6.55 -0.50 -12.03
CA ASN A 57 6.04 -1.69 -12.70
C ASN A 57 5.95 -2.91 -11.77
N PHE A 58 6.93 -3.06 -10.86
CA PHE A 58 7.10 -4.25 -10.01
C PHE A 58 5.84 -4.66 -9.22
N SER A 59 5.07 -3.70 -8.72
CA SER A 59 3.86 -3.95 -7.92
C SER A 59 2.59 -3.39 -8.55
N PHE A 60 2.65 -2.88 -9.78
CA PHE A 60 1.51 -2.26 -10.44
C PHE A 60 0.31 -3.21 -10.61
N TRP A 61 0.60 -4.50 -10.79
CA TRP A 61 -0.39 -5.56 -10.92
C TRP A 61 -1.10 -5.92 -9.60
N ARG A 62 -0.60 -5.48 -8.44
CA ARG A 62 -1.25 -5.77 -7.14
C ARG A 62 -2.45 -4.87 -6.92
N SER A 63 -3.48 -5.42 -6.27
CA SER A 63 -4.62 -4.63 -5.82
C SER A 63 -4.19 -3.59 -4.76
N ASN A 64 -4.81 -2.41 -4.80
CA ASN A 64 -4.64 -1.36 -3.79
C ASN A 64 -5.64 -1.47 -2.63
N GLU A 65 -6.51 -2.48 -2.64
CA GLU A 65 -7.54 -2.64 -1.61
C GLU A 65 -6.93 -3.19 -0.31
N PRO A 66 -7.07 -2.47 0.81
CA PRO A 66 -6.51 -2.92 2.07
C PRO A 66 -7.21 -4.21 2.53
N GLY A 67 -6.42 -5.25 2.82
CA GLY A 67 -6.91 -6.54 3.31
C GLY A 67 -7.14 -7.58 2.21
N VAL A 68 -7.09 -7.21 0.94
CA VAL A 68 -7.15 -8.16 -0.15
C VAL A 68 -5.79 -8.83 -0.31
N ARG A 69 -5.75 -10.15 -0.14
CA ARG A 69 -4.52 -10.89 -0.37
C ARG A 69 -4.30 -11.00 -1.89
N PRO A 70 -3.06 -10.83 -2.39
CA PRO A 70 -2.77 -11.02 -3.82
C PRO A 70 -3.20 -12.42 -4.32
N GLU A 71 -3.15 -13.41 -3.44
CA GLU A 71 -3.57 -14.78 -3.72
C GLU A 71 -5.06 -14.92 -4.03
N ASP A 72 -5.90 -14.04 -3.46
CA ASP A 72 -7.36 -14.08 -3.64
C ASP A 72 -7.77 -13.38 -4.94
N THR A 73 -7.07 -12.31 -5.31
CA THR A 73 -7.31 -11.58 -6.57
C THR A 73 -6.76 -12.32 -7.78
N MET A 74 -5.69 -13.12 -7.61
CA MET A 74 -4.90 -13.63 -8.73
C MET A 74 -4.72 -15.15 -8.66
N PRO A 75 -5.57 -15.90 -9.40
CA PRO A 75 -5.58 -17.35 -9.35
C PRO A 75 -4.24 -18.01 -9.72
N TRP A 76 -3.47 -17.39 -10.61
CA TRP A 76 -2.18 -17.94 -11.06
C TRP A 76 -1.06 -17.85 -10.00
N ILE A 77 -1.22 -17.03 -8.95
CA ILE A 77 -0.29 -16.94 -7.82
C ILE A 77 -0.63 -17.97 -6.73
N ARG A 78 -1.83 -18.58 -6.78
CA ARG A 78 -2.36 -19.46 -5.75
C ARG A 78 -1.68 -20.83 -5.79
N SER A 79 -0.49 -20.91 -5.20
CA SER A 79 0.18 -22.18 -4.92
C SER A 79 -0.03 -22.60 -3.45
N PRO A 80 -0.11 -23.92 -3.15
CA PRO A 80 -0.03 -24.40 -1.78
C PRO A 80 1.29 -23.95 -1.16
N ARG A 81 1.22 -23.17 -0.07
CA ARG A 81 2.41 -22.70 0.64
C ARG A 81 2.67 -23.61 1.84
N HIS A 82 3.85 -24.19 1.87
CA HIS A 82 4.35 -24.96 3.02
C HIS A 82 5.37 -24.12 3.78
N CYS A 83 4.87 -23.08 4.46
CA CYS A 83 5.74 -22.23 5.28
C CYS A 83 6.40 -23.09 6.36
N LEU A 84 7.68 -22.85 6.63
CA LEU A 84 8.37 -23.44 7.78
C LEU A 84 7.75 -22.86 9.06
N ILE A 85 6.84 -23.62 9.68
CA ILE A 85 6.28 -23.26 10.98
C ILE A 85 7.18 -23.88 12.05
N LYS A 86 7.76 -23.05 12.91
CA LYS A 86 8.58 -23.53 14.02
C LYS A 86 7.73 -24.38 14.96
N SER A 87 8.13 -25.64 15.11
CA SER A 87 7.52 -26.57 16.05
C SER A 87 7.69 -26.06 17.50
N PRO A 88 6.86 -26.52 18.44
CA PRO A 88 7.06 -26.21 19.86
C PRO A 88 8.47 -26.57 20.34
N MET A 89 9.01 -27.70 19.88
CA MET A 89 10.37 -28.13 20.21
C MET A 89 11.42 -27.18 19.64
N THR A 90 11.27 -26.74 18.38
CA THR A 90 12.17 -25.76 17.76
C THR A 90 12.17 -24.44 18.53
N ARG A 91 11.01 -23.96 18.97
CA ARG A 91 10.91 -22.75 19.78
C ARG A 91 11.53 -22.93 21.15
N PHE A 92 11.30 -24.08 21.80
CA PHE A 92 11.91 -24.40 23.08
C PHE A 92 13.44 -24.37 22.99
N MET A 93 14.02 -25.06 22.00
CA MET A 93 15.46 -25.06 21.76
C MET A 93 16.03 -23.65 21.55
N GLU A 94 15.35 -22.81 20.75
CA GLU A 94 15.76 -21.41 20.55
C GLU A 94 15.76 -20.61 21.85
N HIS A 95 14.74 -20.80 22.70
CA HIS A 95 14.69 -20.17 24.01
C HIS A 95 15.78 -20.68 24.96
N SER A 96 16.08 -21.98 24.96
CA SER A 96 17.13 -22.56 25.81
C SER A 96 18.52 -22.04 25.43
N ILE A 97 18.84 -21.98 24.13
CA ILE A 97 20.13 -21.43 23.64
C ILE A 97 20.34 -19.97 24.07
N LEU A 98 19.27 -19.18 24.12
CA LEU A 98 19.36 -17.76 24.49
C LEU A 98 19.45 -17.55 26.01
N ASN A 99 18.83 -18.42 26.81
CA ASN A 99 18.76 -18.25 28.26
C ASN A 99 19.85 -19.00 29.03
N ASP A 100 20.36 -20.10 28.49
CA ASP A 100 21.31 -20.95 29.18
C ASP A 100 22.66 -20.98 28.43
N ARG A 101 23.69 -20.42 29.07
CA ARG A 101 25.07 -20.38 28.54
C ARG A 101 25.74 -21.75 28.49
N LEU A 102 25.22 -22.74 29.23
CA LEU A 102 25.76 -24.10 29.28
C LEU A 102 25.00 -25.06 28.35
N PHE A 103 23.96 -24.58 27.67
CA PHE A 103 23.19 -25.39 26.75
C PHE A 103 23.99 -25.70 25.48
N SER A 104 24.35 -26.97 25.32
CA SER A 104 24.97 -27.53 24.12
C SER A 104 24.08 -28.65 23.59
N LEU A 105 23.88 -28.70 22.26
CA LEU A 105 23.12 -29.79 21.63
C LEU A 105 23.94 -31.10 21.49
N TYR A 106 25.17 -31.12 22.02
CA TYR A 106 26.11 -32.22 21.98
C TYR A 106 26.96 -32.26 23.25
#